data_AF-A0A537X1D0-F1
#
_entry.id   AF-A0A537X1D0-F1
#
_cell.length_a   1.000
_cell.length_b   1.000
_cell.length_c   1.000
_cell.angle_alpha   90.00
_cell.angle_beta   90.00
_cell.angle_gamma   90.00
#
_symmetry.space_group_name_H-M   'P 1'
#
loop_
_entity.id
_entity.type
_entity.pdbx_description
1 polymer ?
#
loop_
_entity_poly.entity_id
_entity_poly.type
_entity_poly.pdbx_seq_one_letter_code
_entity_poly.pdbx_strand_id
1 'polypeptide(L)'
;MLKQSIVREATRLTRAGQLVEATALLQRMLRGGSAPDATFGTAGHIAPPEREAIIVDGKANAVEDTDRPHLERATSAQPCTPRALFGRTKDRPGLALRGLIKRAPPSPADIAPEGAKFIESSYSNRAGRLAYKLFIPSRYQGQPLPLVVMLHGCTQSPDDFAAGTRMNFIAEEQTCLVVYPAQRREANQAKCWNWFRAADQ
;
A
#
# COMPACT_ATOMS: atom_id res chain seq x y z
N MET A 1 -10.05 -0.85 -30.56
CA MET A 1 -11.39 -1.35 -30.19
C MET A 1 -11.20 -2.62 -29.34
N LEU A 2 -11.53 -2.58 -28.04
CA LEU A 2 -11.36 -3.75 -27.17
C LEU A 2 -12.21 -4.92 -27.69
N LYS A 3 -11.58 -6.05 -28.00
CA LYS A 3 -12.29 -7.27 -28.39
C LYS A 3 -12.93 -7.86 -27.14
N GLN A 4 -14.22 -7.57 -26.90
CA GLN A 4 -14.98 -8.03 -25.73
C GLN A 4 -14.91 -9.56 -25.50
N SER A 5 -14.68 -10.34 -26.55
CA SER A 5 -14.47 -11.79 -26.46
C SER A 5 -13.21 -12.17 -25.66
N ILE A 6 -12.13 -11.39 -25.75
CA ILE A 6 -10.87 -11.66 -25.03
C ILE A 6 -11.05 -11.44 -23.53
N VAL A 7 -11.78 -10.38 -23.14
CA VAL A 7 -12.06 -10.08 -21.72
C VAL A 7 -12.94 -11.16 -21.09
N ARG A 8 -13.93 -11.69 -21.84
CA ARG A 8 -14.76 -12.81 -21.38
C ARG A 8 -13.94 -14.08 -21.16
N GLU A 9 -13.02 -14.38 -22.07
CA GLU A 9 -12.17 -15.57 -21.96
C GLU A 9 -11.15 -15.48 -20.82
N ALA A 10 -10.51 -14.31 -20.63
CA ALA A 10 -9.64 -14.07 -19.49
C ALA A 10 -10.38 -14.24 -18.14
N THR A 11 -11.64 -13.82 -18.08
CA THR A 11 -12.50 -14.02 -16.89
C THR A 11 -12.79 -15.50 -16.65
N ARG A 12 -13.02 -16.28 -17.71
CA ARG A 12 -13.25 -17.73 -17.62
C ARG A 12 -12.00 -18.44 -17.08
N LEU A 13 -10.82 -18.11 -17.61
CA LEU A 13 -9.54 -18.67 -17.18
C LEU A 13 -9.22 -18.33 -15.72
N THR A 14 -9.52 -17.10 -15.29
CA THR A 14 -9.35 -16.69 -13.88
C THR A 14 -10.24 -17.50 -12.94
N ARG A 15 -11.51 -17.74 -13.32
CA ARG A 15 -12.43 -18.59 -12.54
C ARG A 15 -12.00 -20.06 -12.50
N ALA A 16 -11.32 -20.53 -13.54
CA ALA A 16 -10.77 -21.88 -13.63
C ALA A 16 -9.41 -22.05 -12.95
N GLY A 17 -8.84 -20.98 -12.36
CA GLY A 17 -7.52 -21.02 -11.71
C GLY A 17 -6.33 -20.99 -12.67
N GLN A 18 -6.56 -20.85 -13.98
CA GLN A 18 -5.52 -20.80 -15.01
C GLN A 18 -4.96 -19.38 -15.16
N LEU A 19 -4.29 -18.88 -14.11
CA LEU A 19 -3.83 -17.49 -14.02
C LEU A 19 -2.73 -17.14 -15.04
N VAL A 20 -1.86 -18.09 -15.38
CA VAL A 20 -0.79 -17.91 -16.38
C VAL A 20 -1.38 -17.68 -17.78
N GLU A 21 -2.41 -18.45 -18.15
CA GLU A 21 -3.09 -18.31 -19.44
C GLU A 21 -3.90 -17.01 -19.51
N ALA A 22 -4.60 -16.66 -18.42
CA ALA A 22 -5.38 -15.42 -18.35
C ALA A 22 -4.48 -14.17 -18.51
N THR A 23 -3.31 -14.16 -17.86
CA THR A 23 -2.36 -13.05 -17.95
C THR A 23 -1.66 -12.98 -19.31
N ALA A 24 -1.24 -14.11 -19.88
CA ALA A 24 -0.68 -14.15 -21.23
C ALA A 24 -1.68 -13.63 -22.29
N LEU A 25 -2.95 -13.99 -22.16
CA LEU A 25 -4.02 -13.55 -23.07
C LEU A 25 -4.25 -12.03 -23.01
N LEU A 26 -4.28 -11.46 -21.79
CA LEU A 26 -4.41 -10.01 -21.59
C LEU A 26 -3.17 -9.25 -22.05
N GLN A 27 -1.96 -9.77 -21.76
CA GLN A 27 -0.71 -9.17 -22.21
C GLN A 27 -0.60 -9.16 -23.74
N ARG A 28 -1.02 -10.24 -24.42
CA ARG A 28 -1.05 -10.29 -25.89
C ARG A 28 -2.04 -9.28 -26.48
N MET A 29 -3.18 -9.08 -25.82
CA MET A 29 -4.16 -8.06 -26.21
C MET A 29 -3.61 -6.64 -26.04
N LEU A 30 -2.91 -6.39 -24.93
CA LEU A 30 -2.36 -5.07 -24.61
C LEU A 30 -1.11 -4.72 -25.44
N ARG A 31 -0.30 -5.70 -25.81
CA ARG A 31 0.92 -5.50 -26.60
C ARG A 31 0.69 -5.39 -28.11
N GLY A 32 -0.53 -5.59 -28.61
CA GLY A 32 -0.83 -5.32 -30.02
C GLY A 32 -0.17 -6.23 -31.07
N GLY A 33 0.39 -7.38 -30.68
CA GLY A 33 0.99 -8.37 -31.59
C GLY A 33 2.52 -8.38 -31.61
N SER A 34 3.07 -9.58 -31.42
CA SER A 34 4.48 -10.03 -31.49
C SER A 34 5.46 -9.61 -30.38
N ALA A 35 6.14 -10.63 -29.86
CA ALA A 35 7.25 -10.57 -28.91
C ALA A 35 8.54 -10.07 -29.59
N PRO A 36 9.55 -9.71 -28.80
CA PRO A 36 10.65 -10.67 -28.72
C PRO A 36 11.12 -10.98 -27.30
N ASP A 37 11.76 -12.14 -27.29
CA ASP A 37 12.58 -12.78 -26.28
C ASP A 37 13.83 -11.95 -25.95
N ALA A 38 14.22 -11.91 -24.68
CA ALA A 38 15.51 -11.36 -24.25
C ALA A 38 15.88 -11.91 -22.87
N THR A 39 16.57 -13.04 -22.89
CA THR A 39 17.44 -13.57 -21.84
C THR A 39 18.44 -12.50 -21.41
N PHE A 40 18.59 -12.26 -20.10
CA PHE A 40 19.78 -11.58 -19.58
C PHE A 40 20.33 -12.33 -18.38
N GLY A 41 21.63 -12.62 -18.53
CA GLY A 41 22.47 -13.46 -17.69
C GLY A 41 22.80 -12.90 -16.31
N THR A 42 23.40 -13.80 -15.56
CA THR A 42 23.72 -13.82 -14.14
C THR A 42 24.89 -12.90 -13.74
N ALA A 43 24.76 -12.36 -12.51
CA ALA A 43 25.76 -11.98 -11.49
C ALA A 43 27.03 -11.17 -11.86
N GLY A 44 27.13 -10.01 -11.21
CA GLY A 44 28.39 -9.38 -10.81
C GLY A 44 28.18 -8.61 -9.51
N HIS A 45 28.74 -9.12 -8.41
CA HIS A 45 28.69 -8.49 -7.09
C HIS A 45 29.70 -7.33 -7.06
N ILE A 46 29.23 -6.09 -6.99
CA ILE A 46 30.07 -4.89 -6.82
C ILE A 46 29.81 -4.35 -5.42
N ALA A 47 30.85 -4.28 -4.59
CA ALA A 47 30.81 -3.62 -3.30
C ALA A 47 30.51 -2.11 -3.47
N PRO A 48 29.53 -1.52 -2.79
CA PRO A 48 29.27 -0.09 -2.94
C PRO A 48 30.28 0.73 -2.11
N PRO A 49 30.85 1.81 -2.68
CA PRO A 49 31.56 2.81 -1.89
C PRO A 49 30.55 3.60 -1.04
N GLU A 50 31.03 4.21 0.04
CA GLU A 50 30.29 5.20 0.85
C GLU A 50 29.70 6.27 -0.08
N ARG A 51 28.41 6.16 -0.36
CA ARG A 51 27.67 7.13 -1.15
C ARG A 51 26.83 7.95 -0.21
N GLU A 52 27.03 9.28 -0.23
CA GLU A 52 25.99 10.23 0.18
C GLU A 52 24.67 9.77 -0.44
N ALA A 53 23.61 9.77 0.38
CA ALA A 53 22.29 9.33 -0.06
C ALA A 53 21.92 10.05 -1.36
N ILE A 54 21.85 9.30 -2.46
CA ILE A 54 21.44 9.83 -3.76
C ILE A 54 19.96 10.19 -3.61
N ILE A 55 19.67 11.49 -3.45
CA ILE A 55 18.30 11.99 -3.45
C ILE A 55 17.79 11.87 -4.89
N VAL A 56 16.88 10.93 -5.11
CA VAL A 56 16.14 10.83 -6.37
C VAL A 56 14.93 11.74 -6.28
N ASP A 57 15.08 12.99 -6.70
CA ASP A 57 13.96 13.94 -6.78
C ASP A 57 13.03 13.54 -7.92
N GLY A 58 11.84 13.02 -7.56
CA GLY A 58 10.77 12.78 -8.51
C GLY A 58 10.07 14.08 -8.87
N LYS A 59 10.03 14.46 -10.15
CA LYS A 59 9.16 15.55 -10.62
C LYS A 59 7.70 15.08 -10.59
N ALA A 60 6.92 15.59 -9.64
CA ALA A 60 5.47 15.42 -9.65
C ALA A 60 4.85 16.36 -10.69
N ASN A 61 4.34 15.81 -11.79
CA ASN A 61 3.54 16.57 -12.73
C ASN A 61 2.08 16.53 -12.26
N ALA A 62 1.52 17.69 -11.91
CA ALA A 62 0.09 17.82 -11.73
C ALA A 62 -0.57 17.67 -13.10
N VAL A 63 -1.40 16.64 -13.26
CA VAL A 63 -2.30 16.55 -14.41
C VAL A 63 -3.46 17.49 -14.10
N GLU A 64 -3.61 18.55 -14.88
CA GLU A 64 -4.77 19.44 -14.80
C GLU A 64 -6.05 18.62 -15.03
N ASP A 65 -7.00 18.73 -14.10
CA ASP A 65 -8.31 18.08 -14.18
C ASP A 65 -9.03 18.67 -15.40
N THR A 66 -9.01 17.96 -16.52
CA THR A 66 -9.67 18.40 -17.74
C THR A 66 -11.17 18.28 -17.54
N ASP A 67 -11.83 19.43 -17.42
CA ASP A 67 -13.27 19.71 -17.43
C ASP A 67 -14.20 18.50 -17.26
N ARG A 68 -14.65 18.28 -16.02
CA ARG A 68 -15.89 17.55 -15.76
C ARG A 68 -17.06 18.48 -16.06
N PRO A 69 -18.05 18.09 -16.89
CA PRO A 69 -19.22 18.92 -17.10
C PRO A 69 -19.98 19.07 -15.77
N HIS A 70 -20.21 20.34 -15.45
CA HIS A 70 -20.95 20.89 -14.35
C HIS A 70 -22.32 20.20 -14.19
N LEU A 71 -22.54 19.49 -13.08
CA LEU A 71 -23.89 19.17 -12.61
C LEU A 71 -24.16 19.92 -11.32
N GLU A 72 -25.30 20.59 -11.32
CA GLU A 72 -25.61 21.74 -10.51
C GLU A 72 -25.67 21.49 -9.00
N ARG A 73 -25.32 22.57 -8.30
CA ARG A 73 -25.52 22.88 -6.88
C ARG A 73 -26.86 22.39 -6.33
N ALA A 74 -26.84 21.36 -5.49
CA ALA A 74 -27.93 21.06 -4.57
C ALA A 74 -27.68 21.78 -3.22
N THR A 75 -28.61 22.67 -2.90
CA THR A 75 -28.72 23.48 -1.69
C THR A 75 -28.88 22.69 -0.39
N SER A 76 -28.32 23.27 0.67
CA SER A 76 -28.54 23.05 2.11
C SER A 76 -29.87 22.43 2.54
N ALA A 77 -29.81 21.43 3.43
CA ALA A 77 -30.79 21.21 4.50
C ALA A 77 -30.14 20.47 5.70
N GLN A 78 -30.29 21.05 6.90
CA GLN A 78 -29.86 20.49 8.18
C GLN A 78 -30.92 19.51 8.78
N PRO A 79 -30.91 19.14 10.08
CA PRO A 79 -30.77 17.77 10.56
C PRO A 79 -32.08 17.14 11.07
N CYS A 80 -32.33 15.86 10.79
CA CYS A 80 -33.49 15.15 11.34
C CYS A 80 -33.12 14.31 12.57
N THR A 81 -33.72 14.65 13.71
CA THR A 81 -33.72 13.91 14.98
C THR A 81 -34.52 12.59 14.88
N PRO A 82 -34.25 11.59 15.75
CA PRO A 82 -34.82 10.26 15.61
C PRO A 82 -36.22 10.19 16.25
N ARG A 83 -37.18 9.59 15.53
CA ARG A 83 -38.47 9.21 16.11
C ARG A 83 -38.65 7.70 15.99
N ALA A 84 -38.66 7.05 17.14
CA ALA A 84 -39.01 5.65 17.31
C ALA A 84 -40.48 5.44 16.92
N LEU A 85 -40.75 4.41 16.11
CA LEU A 85 -42.07 3.80 15.98
C LEU A 85 -41.86 2.30 15.79
N PHE A 86 -42.35 1.56 16.79
CA PHE A 86 -42.40 0.10 16.83
C PHE A 86 -43.19 -0.46 15.65
N GLY A 87 -42.60 -1.42 14.94
CA GLY A 87 -43.25 -2.18 13.89
C GLY A 87 -42.67 -3.59 13.82
N ARG A 88 -43.33 -4.51 14.54
CA ARG A 88 -43.03 -5.94 14.59
C ARG A 88 -43.54 -6.58 13.29
N THR A 89 -42.70 -7.34 12.58
CA THR A 89 -42.91 -8.75 12.17
C THR A 89 -42.18 -9.15 10.86
N LYS A 90 -41.61 -10.37 10.95
CA LYS A 90 -41.43 -11.39 9.90
C LYS A 90 -40.15 -11.39 9.05
N ASP A 91 -39.22 -12.21 9.53
CA ASP A 91 -38.28 -13.11 8.83
C ASP A 91 -38.15 -12.98 7.30
N ARG A 92 -36.99 -12.45 6.88
CA ARG A 92 -36.25 -12.90 5.69
C ARG A 92 -34.75 -12.90 6.03
N PRO A 93 -34.01 -14.00 5.84
CA PRO A 93 -32.55 -13.98 5.98
C PRO A 93 -31.96 -13.43 4.68
N GLY A 94 -31.90 -12.09 4.57
CA GLY A 94 -31.19 -11.38 3.52
C GLY A 94 -29.90 -10.81 4.09
N LEU A 95 -28.75 -11.35 3.65
CA LEU A 95 -27.38 -10.99 4.03
C LEU A 95 -27.15 -9.48 4.26
N ALA A 96 -27.32 -9.03 5.49
CA ALA A 96 -26.74 -7.80 6.00
C ALA A 96 -25.38 -8.12 6.64
N LEU A 97 -24.43 -8.57 5.83
CA LEU A 97 -23.03 -8.70 6.24
C LEU A 97 -22.20 -7.55 5.65
N ARG A 98 -22.59 -6.31 5.95
CA ARG A 98 -21.61 -5.21 5.98
C ARG A 98 -21.11 -5.04 7.43
N GLY A 99 -20.78 -6.18 8.02
CA GLY A 99 -20.02 -6.21 9.27
C GLY A 99 -18.69 -5.54 9.01
N LEU A 100 -18.29 -4.65 9.91
CA LEU A 100 -16.91 -4.23 10.02
C LEU A 100 -16.08 -5.53 10.14
N ILE A 101 -15.46 -5.96 9.05
CA ILE A 101 -14.36 -6.91 9.14
C ILE A 101 -13.27 -6.13 9.87
N LYS A 102 -13.26 -6.21 11.21
CA LYS A 102 -12.09 -5.84 11.98
C LYS A 102 -10.99 -6.77 11.46
N ARG A 103 -10.14 -6.25 10.58
CA ARG A 103 -8.97 -6.98 10.11
C ARG A 103 -8.22 -7.42 11.37
N ALA A 104 -8.03 -8.73 11.50
CA ALA A 104 -7.14 -9.24 12.52
C ALA A 104 -5.76 -8.59 12.26
N PRO A 105 -5.07 -8.12 13.32
CA PRO A 105 -3.73 -7.61 13.16
C PRO A 105 -2.84 -8.70 12.54
N PRO A 106 -1.91 -8.34 11.64
CA PRO A 106 -1.00 -9.31 11.03
C PRO A 106 -0.17 -10.03 12.09
N SER A 107 0.12 -11.31 11.88
CA SER A 107 0.95 -12.07 12.82
C SER A 107 2.43 -11.70 12.67
N PRO A 108 3.27 -11.86 13.70
CA PRO A 108 4.71 -11.57 13.59
C PRO A 108 5.40 -12.34 12.45
N ALA A 109 4.98 -13.59 12.22
CA ALA A 109 5.50 -14.43 11.12
C ALA A 109 5.11 -13.92 9.72
N ASP A 110 4.00 -13.18 9.61
CA ASP A 110 3.61 -12.53 8.35
C ASP A 110 4.46 -11.30 8.04
N ILE A 111 5.08 -10.71 9.08
CA ILE A 111 5.74 -9.41 9.00
C ILE A 111 7.26 -9.57 8.92
N ALA A 112 7.87 -10.59 9.54
CA ALA A 112 9.32 -10.74 9.56
C ALA A 112 9.80 -12.21 9.55
N PRO A 113 11.01 -12.45 9.01
CA PRO A 113 11.70 -13.72 9.16
C PRO A 113 12.12 -13.98 10.61
N GLU A 114 12.39 -15.24 10.91
CA GLU A 114 12.83 -15.67 12.24
C GLU A 114 14.17 -15.03 12.62
N GLY A 115 14.32 -14.68 13.91
CA GLY A 115 15.55 -14.06 14.45
C GLY A 115 15.70 -12.56 14.18
N ALA A 116 14.87 -11.97 13.31
CA ALA A 116 14.83 -10.52 13.15
C ALA A 116 14.18 -9.82 14.35
N LYS A 117 14.48 -8.54 14.53
CA LYS A 117 14.02 -7.75 15.68
C LYS A 117 13.20 -6.55 15.22
N PHE A 118 12.25 -6.16 16.07
CA PHE A 118 11.54 -4.89 15.94
C PHE A 118 11.80 -4.00 17.14
N ILE A 119 11.90 -2.69 16.88
CA ILE A 119 11.87 -1.66 17.90
C ILE A 119 10.74 -0.68 17.56
N GLU A 120 9.95 -0.32 18.55
CA GLU A 120 9.00 0.78 18.46
C GLU A 120 9.52 1.95 19.27
N SER A 121 9.62 3.12 18.64
CA SER A 121 10.13 4.33 19.28
C SER A 121 9.53 5.55 18.60
N SER A 122 10.04 6.73 18.92
CA SER A 122 9.60 7.98 18.31
C SER A 122 10.76 8.93 18.16
N TYR A 123 10.76 9.62 17.03
CA TYR A 123 11.72 10.68 16.73
C TYR A 123 11.06 12.04 16.96
N SER A 124 11.81 13.02 17.42
CA SER A 124 11.31 14.38 17.67
C SER A 124 12.33 15.41 17.18
N ASN A 125 11.87 16.42 16.47
CA ASN A 125 12.65 17.58 16.03
C ASN A 125 11.76 18.83 15.98
N ARG A 126 12.25 19.92 15.37
CA ARG A 126 11.50 21.18 15.22
C ARG A 126 10.17 21.05 14.47
N ALA A 127 10.04 20.06 13.59
CA ALA A 127 8.83 19.83 12.79
C ALA A 127 7.78 18.98 13.56
N GLY A 128 8.14 18.44 14.71
CA GLY A 128 7.23 17.69 15.58
C GLY A 128 7.78 16.34 15.98
N ARG A 129 6.87 15.44 16.39
CA ARG A 129 7.19 14.10 16.87
C ARG A 129 6.46 13.05 16.06
N LEU A 130 7.19 12.03 15.61
CA LEU A 130 6.65 10.92 14.84
C LEU A 130 7.02 9.60 15.51
N ALA A 131 6.02 8.76 15.75
CA ALA A 131 6.25 7.38 16.18
C ALA A 131 6.67 6.54 14.96
N TYR A 132 7.46 5.51 15.19
CA TYR A 132 7.89 4.59 14.13
C TYR A 132 8.12 3.19 14.67
N LYS A 133 8.07 2.22 13.76
CA LYS A 133 8.53 0.85 13.97
C LYS A 133 9.76 0.61 13.09
N LEU A 134 10.82 0.07 13.67
CA LEU A 134 12.08 -0.22 12.99
C LEU A 134 12.28 -1.74 12.95
N PHE A 135 12.42 -2.27 11.74
CA PHE A 135 12.91 -3.61 11.48
C PHE A 135 14.44 -3.62 11.51
N ILE A 136 15.00 -4.60 12.21
CA ILE A 136 16.44 -4.85 12.32
C ILE A 136 16.68 -6.29 11.85
N PRO A 137 17.49 -6.50 10.78
CA PRO A 137 17.74 -7.83 10.27
C PRO A 137 18.55 -8.66 11.28
N SER A 138 18.37 -9.98 11.25
CA SER A 138 19.01 -10.90 12.22
C SER A 138 20.54 -10.82 12.19
N ARG A 139 21.09 -10.48 11.02
CA ARG A 139 22.54 -10.34 10.76
C ARG A 139 23.14 -9.02 11.25
N TYR A 140 22.36 -8.12 11.84
CA TYR A 140 22.88 -6.86 12.38
C TYR A 140 23.66 -7.10 13.69
N GLN A 141 24.94 -6.75 13.67
CA GLN A 141 25.88 -6.88 14.80
C GLN A 141 26.46 -5.51 15.24
N GLY A 142 25.90 -4.41 14.74
CA GLY A 142 26.36 -3.04 15.03
C GLY A 142 27.13 -2.37 13.89
N GLN A 143 27.34 -3.05 12.77
CA GLN A 143 27.91 -2.46 11.56
C GLN A 143 26.97 -1.43 10.92
N PRO A 144 27.46 -0.36 10.28
CA PRO A 144 26.60 0.56 9.52
C PRO A 144 25.82 -0.18 8.43
N LEU A 145 24.49 0.03 8.38
CA LEU A 145 23.61 -0.56 7.36
C LEU A 145 22.83 0.55 6.63
N PRO A 146 22.45 0.33 5.36
CA PRO A 146 21.49 1.18 4.67
C PRO A 146 20.15 1.21 5.43
N LEU A 147 19.50 2.37 5.42
CA LEU A 147 18.16 2.56 5.99
C LEU A 147 17.15 2.87 4.89
N VAL A 148 16.07 2.07 4.84
CA VAL A 148 14.92 2.30 3.96
C VAL A 148 13.77 2.87 4.78
N VAL A 149 13.19 3.99 4.34
CA VAL A 149 12.00 4.59 4.96
C VAL A 149 10.76 4.21 4.16
N MET A 150 9.82 3.54 4.83
CA MET A 150 8.61 2.97 4.23
C MET A 150 7.37 3.71 4.76
N LEU A 151 6.78 4.58 3.93
CA LEU A 151 5.59 5.37 4.29
C LEU A 151 4.30 4.63 3.91
N HIS A 152 3.48 4.31 4.91
CA HIS A 152 2.21 3.62 4.69
C HIS A 152 1.16 4.53 4.01
N GLY A 153 0.15 3.92 3.37
CA GLY A 153 -0.99 4.64 2.80
C GLY A 153 -2.03 5.09 3.84
N CYS A 154 -3.06 5.81 3.38
CA CYS A 154 -4.18 6.19 4.24
C CYS A 154 -4.80 4.97 4.93
N THR A 155 -5.23 5.16 6.17
CA THR A 155 -5.83 4.15 7.08
C THR A 155 -4.92 3.00 7.51
N GLN A 156 -3.87 2.68 6.74
CA GLN A 156 -2.91 1.62 7.06
C GLN A 156 -2.08 1.95 8.30
N SER A 157 -1.67 0.92 9.05
CA SER A 157 -0.65 1.00 10.09
C SER A 157 0.73 0.58 9.56
N PRO A 158 1.82 0.85 10.30
CA PRO A 158 3.14 0.27 10.04
C PRO A 158 3.09 -1.25 9.82
N ASP A 159 2.35 -1.96 10.67
CA ASP A 159 2.25 -3.42 10.62
C ASP A 159 1.48 -3.90 9.38
N ASP A 160 0.36 -3.25 9.03
CA ASP A 160 -0.38 -3.56 7.80
C ASP A 160 0.49 -3.37 6.57
N PHE A 161 1.32 -2.33 6.57
CA PHE A 161 2.18 -1.99 5.44
C PHE A 161 3.36 -2.94 5.34
N ALA A 162 4.00 -3.27 6.46
CA ALA A 162 5.07 -4.24 6.51
C ALA A 162 4.60 -5.64 6.07
N ALA A 163 3.44 -6.10 6.56
CA ALA A 163 2.84 -7.36 6.13
C ALA A 163 2.48 -7.35 4.64
N GLY A 164 1.87 -6.26 4.15
CA GLY A 164 1.41 -6.14 2.77
C GLY A 164 2.55 -6.01 1.74
N THR A 165 3.67 -5.39 2.12
CA THR A 165 4.83 -5.21 1.22
C THR A 165 5.84 -6.34 1.32
N ARG A 166 5.85 -7.08 2.43
CA ARG A 166 6.87 -8.09 2.75
C ARG A 166 8.31 -7.54 2.68
N MET A 167 8.48 -6.22 2.82
CA MET A 167 9.79 -5.57 2.66
C MET A 167 10.83 -6.08 3.66
N ASN A 168 10.41 -6.51 4.85
CA ASN A 168 11.31 -7.05 5.86
C ASN A 168 12.02 -8.34 5.43
N PHE A 169 11.40 -9.16 4.57
CA PHE A 169 12.05 -10.36 4.03
C PHE A 169 13.19 -9.99 3.07
N ILE A 170 12.95 -9.00 2.20
CA ILE A 170 13.98 -8.46 1.30
C ILE A 170 15.08 -7.78 2.13
N ALA A 171 14.71 -7.04 3.17
CA ALA A 171 15.66 -6.36 4.04
C ALA A 171 16.54 -7.32 4.84
N GLU A 172 16.02 -8.49 5.22
CA GLU A 172 16.83 -9.57 5.80
C GLU A 172 17.86 -10.09 4.80
N GLU A 173 17.43 -10.40 3.57
CA GLU A 173 18.31 -10.90 2.51
C GLU A 173 19.40 -9.90 2.12
N GLN A 174 19.03 -8.62 2.00
CA GLN A 174 19.93 -7.54 1.60
C GLN A 174 20.68 -6.90 2.78
N THR A 175 20.42 -7.35 4.01
CA THR A 175 20.98 -6.81 5.25
C THR A 175 20.84 -5.28 5.33
N CYS A 176 19.59 -4.80 5.35
CA CYS A 176 19.31 -3.38 5.56
C CYS A 176 18.25 -3.15 6.64
N LEU A 177 18.23 -1.94 7.18
CA LEU A 177 17.23 -1.50 8.15
C LEU A 177 15.99 -0.99 7.42
N VAL A 178 14.80 -1.22 7.99
CA VAL A 178 13.56 -0.63 7.46
C VAL A 178 12.81 0.08 8.56
N VAL A 179 12.59 1.38 8.39
CA VAL A 179 11.76 2.17 9.30
C VAL A 179 10.40 2.42 8.69
N TYR A 180 9.36 2.20 9.48
CA TYR A 180 7.96 2.43 9.16
C TYR A 180 7.41 3.53 10.08
N PRO A 181 7.50 4.81 9.68
CA PRO A 181 6.89 5.90 10.43
C PRO A 181 5.35 5.74 10.48
N ALA A 182 4.75 6.18 11.59
CA ALA A 182 3.32 6.02 11.86
C ALA A 182 2.61 7.38 11.89
N GLN A 183 1.68 7.59 10.98
CA GLN A 183 0.80 8.76 11.02
C GLN A 183 -0.36 8.52 11.98
N ARG A 184 -0.54 9.44 12.93
CA ARG A 184 -1.61 9.34 13.93
C ARG A 184 -2.91 9.98 13.45
N ARG A 185 -4.03 9.53 14.00
CA ARG A 185 -5.36 10.05 13.63
C ARG A 185 -5.55 11.51 14.00
N GLU A 186 -4.84 11.98 15.01
CA GLU A 186 -4.85 13.38 15.47
C GLU A 186 -4.20 14.31 14.44
N ALA A 187 -3.19 13.82 13.70
CA ALA A 187 -2.56 14.58 12.62
C ALA A 187 -3.38 14.56 11.32
N ASN A 188 -4.07 13.45 11.06
CA ASN A 188 -5.02 13.31 9.97
C ASN A 188 -6.00 12.17 10.28
N GLN A 189 -7.32 12.42 10.28
CA GLN A 189 -8.33 11.40 10.64
C GLN A 189 -8.28 10.15 9.75
N ALA A 190 -7.89 10.29 8.49
CA ALA A 190 -7.69 9.20 7.55
C ALA A 190 -6.28 8.59 7.63
N LYS A 191 -5.44 9.04 8.57
CA LYS A 191 -4.01 8.65 8.75
C LYS A 191 -3.15 8.86 7.49
N CYS A 192 -3.56 9.74 6.60
CA CYS A 192 -2.79 10.05 5.40
C CYS A 192 -1.61 10.97 5.75
N TRP A 193 -0.52 10.87 4.99
CA TRP A 193 0.54 11.88 4.98
C TRP A 193 0.03 13.17 4.33
N ASN A 194 0.31 14.32 4.95
CA ASN A 194 -0.21 15.62 4.53
C ASN A 194 0.64 16.30 3.44
N TRP A 195 1.18 15.53 2.49
CA TRP A 195 2.09 16.03 1.43
C TRP A 195 1.50 17.14 0.55
N PHE A 196 0.17 17.24 0.52
CA PHE A 196 -0.58 18.25 -0.25
C PHE A 196 -0.71 19.60 0.47
N ARG A 197 -0.35 19.71 1.76
CA ARG A 197 -0.43 20.96 2.51
C ARG A 197 0.94 21.63 2.46
N ALA A 198 1.01 22.85 1.93
CA ALA A 198 2.28 23.60 1.84
C ALA A 198 2.96 23.82 3.21
N ALA A 199 2.18 23.88 4.31
CA ALA A 199 2.72 23.99 5.66
C ALA A 199 3.36 22.69 6.18
N ASP A 200 3.12 21.55 5.51
CA ASP A 200 3.58 20.21 5.89
C ASP A 200 4.61 19.63 4.86
N GLN A 201 5.16 20.47 3.97
CA GLN A 201 6.28 20.16 3.06
C GLN A 201 7.62 20.60 3.65
#